data_AF-A0AB74LZL2-F1
#
_entry.id   AF-A0AB74LZL2-F1
#
_cell.length_a   1.000
_cell.length_b   1.000
_cell.length_c   1.000
_cell.angle_alpha   90.00
_cell.angle_beta   90.00
_cell.angle_gamma   90.00
#
_symmetry.space_group_name_H-M   'P 1'
#
loop_
_entity.id
_entity.type
_entity.pdbx_description
1 polymer ?
#
loop_
_entity_poly.entity_id
_entity_poly.type
_entity_poly.pdbx_seq_one_letter_code
_entity_poly.pdbx_strand_id
1 'polypeptide(L)' 'MPAATSLPQSPSASDRWRIFGLDPSVVRTWIRRHRARRELAGLRDDQLRDAGLDRRAVRAEADKPFWRP' A
#
# COMPACT_ATOMS: atom_id res chain seq x y z
N MET A 1 -6.51 -33.66 37.70
CA MET A 1 -6.70 -32.71 36.58
C MET A 1 -5.32 -32.18 36.19
N PRO A 2 -4.66 -32.68 35.12
CA PRO A 2 -3.35 -32.16 34.74
C PRO A 2 -3.53 -30.84 33.98
N ALA A 3 -2.80 -29.80 34.41
CA ALA A 3 -2.72 -28.52 33.74
C ALA A 3 -2.02 -28.68 32.39
N ALA A 4 -2.68 -28.22 31.32
CA ALA A 4 -2.08 -28.17 30.00
C ALA A 4 -1.01 -27.07 29.97
N THR A 5 0.26 -27.45 29.94
CA THR A 5 1.37 -26.54 29.65
C THR A 5 1.28 -26.12 28.19
N SER A 6 0.81 -24.91 27.92
CA SER A 6 0.90 -24.31 26.59
C SER A 6 2.38 -24.12 26.23
N LEU A 7 2.83 -24.77 25.16
CA LEU A 7 4.15 -24.57 24.57
C LEU A 7 4.31 -23.12 24.10
N PRO A 8 5.53 -22.53 24.20
CA PRO A 8 5.78 -21.21 23.64
C PRO A 8 5.63 -21.27 22.11
N GLN A 9 4.59 -20.61 21.61
CA GLN A 9 4.35 -20.38 20.20
C GLN A 9 5.56 -19.68 19.58
N SER A 10 6.27 -20.38 18.68
CA SER A 10 7.41 -19.83 17.96
C SER A 10 6.95 -18.66 17.09
N PRO A 11 7.66 -17.51 17.08
CA PRO A 11 7.28 -16.38 16.25
C PRO A 11 7.29 -16.84 14.79
N SER A 12 6.12 -16.70 14.13
CA SER A 12 5.99 -16.96 12.71
C SER A 12 7.04 -16.13 11.96
N ALA A 13 7.50 -16.63 10.81
CA ALA A 13 8.47 -15.93 9.98
C ALA A 13 8.09 -14.46 9.70
N SER A 14 6.80 -14.13 9.73
CA SER A 14 6.25 -12.77 9.58
C SER A 14 6.52 -11.81 10.76
N ASP A 15 6.71 -12.31 11.99
CA ASP A 15 7.01 -11.44 13.15
C ASP A 15 8.45 -10.91 13.11
N ARG A 16 9.36 -11.65 12.49
CA ARG A 16 10.78 -11.31 12.42
C ARG A 16 11.06 -10.03 11.63
N TRP A 17 10.18 -9.65 10.69
CA TRP A 17 10.37 -8.50 9.81
C TRP A 17 9.88 -7.18 10.43
N ARG A 18 8.97 -7.26 11.42
CA ARG A 18 8.50 -6.08 12.18
C ARG A 18 9.64 -5.44 12.98
N ILE A 19 10.58 -6.25 13.46
CA ILE A 19 11.77 -5.82 14.20
C ILE A 19 12.72 -4.99 13.31
N PHE A 20 12.70 -5.20 11.99
CA PHE A 20 13.50 -4.46 11.00
C PHE A 20 12.72 -3.36 10.26
N GLY A 21 11.47 -3.08 10.63
CA GLY A 21 10.65 -2.02 10.03
C GLY A 21 10.17 -2.27 8.59
N LEU A 22 10.42 -3.46 8.05
CA LEU A 22 10.05 -3.84 6.69
C LEU A 22 8.80 -4.72 6.73
N ASP A 23 7.65 -4.12 7.04
CA ASP A 23 6.36 -4.81 6.92
C ASP A 23 6.05 -5.03 5.42
N PRO A 24 5.94 -6.29 4.94
CA PRO A 24 5.65 -6.57 3.53
C PRO A 24 4.34 -5.93 3.03
N SER A 25 3.39 -5.63 3.93
CA SER A 25 2.16 -4.90 3.60
C SER A 25 2.41 -3.46 3.14
N VAL A 26 3.49 -2.83 3.61
CA VAL A 26 3.92 -1.48 3.19
C VAL A 26 4.38 -1.53 1.74
N VAL A 27 5.23 -2.49 1.38
CA VAL A 27 5.69 -2.69 0.00
C VAL A 27 4.51 -2.99 -0.93
N ARG A 28 3.58 -3.87 -0.53
CA ARG A 28 2.35 -4.14 -1.29
C ARG A 28 1.50 -2.87 -1.47
N THR A 29 1.44 -2.02 -0.46
CA THR A 29 0.72 -0.74 -0.52
C THR A 29 1.39 0.24 -1.47
N TRP A 30 2.72 0.35 -1.47
CA TRP A 30 3.47 1.16 -2.43
C TRP A 30 3.26 0.69 -3.86
N ILE A 31 3.34 -0.62 -4.12
CA ILE A 31 3.08 -1.19 -5.46
C ILE A 31 1.66 -0.88 -5.92
N ARG A 32 0.66 -1.09 -5.04
CA ARG A 32 -0.75 -0.79 -5.35
C ARG A 32 -0.95 0.68 -5.70
N ARG A 33 -0.39 1.59 -4.91
CA ARG A 33 -0.47 3.05 -5.14
C ARG A 33 0.28 3.47 -6.40
N HIS A 34 1.44 2.89 -6.67
CA HIS A 34 2.19 3.20 -7.87
C HIS A 34 1.40 2.83 -9.14
N ARG A 35 0.76 1.65 -9.15
CA ARG A 35 -0.13 1.25 -10.25
C ARG A 35 -1.32 2.20 -10.41
N ALA A 36 -2.01 2.51 -9.31
CA ALA A 36 -3.15 3.44 -9.33
C ALA A 36 -2.76 4.84 -9.84
N ARG A 37 -1.59 5.37 -9.44
CA ARG A 37 -1.11 6.68 -9.93
C ARG A 37 -0.78 6.66 -11.42
N ARG A 38 -0.25 5.54 -11.95
CA ARG A 38 -0.01 5.39 -13.39
C ARG A 38 -1.31 5.32 -14.17
N GLU A 39 -2.31 4.62 -13.66
CA GLU A 39 -3.65 4.59 -14.26
C GLU A 39 -4.29 5.99 -14.25
N LEU A 40 -4.20 6.70 -13.12
CA LEU A 40 -4.70 8.06 -12.96
C LEU A 40 -4.02 9.05 -13.95
N ALA A 41 -2.70 8.91 -14.16
CA ALA A 41 -1.96 9.70 -15.14
C ALA A 41 -2.36 9.42 -16.59
N GLY A 42 -2.84 8.21 -16.87
CA GLY A 42 -3.30 7.77 -18.18
C GLY A 42 -4.74 8.17 -18.50
N LEU A 43 -5.49 8.71 -17.54
CA LEU A 43 -6.86 9.16 -17.77
C LEU A 43 -6.89 10.30 -18.79
N ARG A 44 -7.79 10.14 -19.76
CA ARG A 44 -8.11 11.16 -20.76
C ARG A 44 -9.03 12.24 -20.15
N ASP A 45 -9.08 13.40 -20.80
CA ASP A 45 -9.82 14.56 -20.29
C ASP A 45 -11.34 14.31 -20.20
N ASP A 46 -11.91 13.50 -21.10
CA ASP A 46 -13.31 13.04 -21.04
C ASP A 46 -13.56 12.22 -19.77
N GLN A 47 -12.70 11.23 -19.50
CA GLN A 47 -12.83 10.38 -18.31
C GLN A 47 -12.68 11.15 -17.00
N LEU A 48 -11.84 12.19 -17.00
CA LEU A 48 -11.69 13.08 -15.85
C LEU A 48 -12.94 13.92 -15.61
N ARG A 49 -13.55 14.44 -16.68
CA ARG A 49 -14.81 15.20 -16.58
C ARG A 49 -15.95 14.32 -16.09
N ASP A 50 -16.08 13.11 -16.62
CA ASP A 50 -17.12 12.15 -16.22
C ASP A 50 -16.99 11.75 -14.74
N ALA A 51 -15.76 11.65 -14.23
CA ALA A 51 -15.47 11.36 -12.83
C ALA A 51 -15.52 12.61 -11.92
N GLY A 52 -15.72 13.82 -12.47
CA GLY A 52 -15.69 15.07 -11.72
C GLY A 52 -14.31 15.41 -11.13
N LEU A 53 -13.23 14.93 -11.76
CA LEU A 53 -11.85 15.09 -11.29
C LEU A 53 -11.17 16.30 -11.94
N ASP A 54 -10.47 17.11 -11.12
CA ASP A 54 -9.64 18.19 -11.62
C ASP A 54 -8.30 17.66 -12.19
N ARG A 55 -7.95 18.12 -13.39
CA ARG A 55 -6.72 17.74 -14.10
C ARG A 55 -5.47 18.08 -13.31
N ARG A 56 -5.45 19.24 -12.65
CA ARG A 56 -4.29 19.69 -11.88
C ARG A 56 -4.12 18.87 -10.60
N ALA A 57 -5.21 18.58 -9.89
CA ALA A 57 -5.21 17.69 -8.74
C ALA A 57 -4.75 16.27 -9.11
N VAL A 58 -5.23 15.72 -10.24
CA VAL A 58 -4.80 14.40 -10.73
C VAL A 58 -3.31 14.36 -11.04
N ARG A 59 -2.78 15.39 -11.71
CA ARG A 59 -1.35 15.48 -11.99
C ARG A 59 -0.52 15.50 -10.70
N ALA A 60 -0.93 16.33 -9.74
CA ALA A 60 -0.26 16.44 -8.45
C ALA A 60 -0.28 15.11 -7.66
N GLU A 61 -1.36 14.33 -7.73
CA GLU A 61 -1.41 13.00 -7.11
C GLU A 61 -0.53 11.99 -7.86
N ALA A 62 -0.55 12.00 -9.19
CA ALA A 62 0.23 11.10 -10.03
C ALA A 62 1.74 11.28 -9.87
N ASP A 63 2.19 12.53 -9.68
CA ASP A 63 3.60 12.89 -9.53
C ASP A 63 4.17 12.60 -8.13
N LYS A 64 3.35 12.10 -7.19
CA LYS A 64 3.83 11.75 -5.84
C LYS A 64 4.86 10.61 -5.89
N PRO A 65 6.00 10.74 -5.18
CA PRO A 65 6.98 9.67 -5.07
C PRO A 65 6.38 8.39 -4.47
N PHE A 66 6.89 7.23 -4.85
CA PHE A 66 6.32 5.93 -4.45
C PHE A 66 6.35 5.68 -2.93
N TRP A 67 7.32 6.25 -2.22
CA TRP A 67 7.47 6.09 -0.76
C TRP A 67 6.55 7.01 0.04
N ARG A 68 5.95 8.02 -0.60
CA ARG A 68 5.02 8.92 0.09
C ARG A 68 3.62 8.30 0.15
N PRO A 69 3.04 8.21 1.37
CA PRO A 69 1.68 7.74 1.51
C PRO A 69 0.65 8.63 0.82
#